data_AF-A0A382CCT9-F1
#
_entry.id   AF-A0A382CCT9-F1
#
_cell.length_a   1.000
_cell.length_b   1.000
_cell.length_c   1.000
_cell.angle_alpha   90.00
_cell.angle_beta   90.00
_cell.angle_gamma   90.00
#
_symmetry.space_group_name_H-M   'P 1'
#
loop_
_entity.id
_entity.type
_entity.pdbx_description
1 polymer ?
#
loop_
_entity_poly.entity_id
_entity_poly.type
_entity_poly.pdbx_seq_one_letter_code
_entity_poly.pdbx_strand_id
1 'polypeptide(L)'
;MNGKASDDEIFNFLTLLSAKGEVSNEIAGGVYVLRNKSKRVNVDNCIDTCGTGGDGKNTLNISTASALLLASMGIKIAKHGNKAVSSKCGSGDVLEKLKIKIDLGPKDIENQINKYNFGFMFAPNYHSAMKYVGPTRKKIGKRTIFNMIGPLS
;
A
#
# COMPACT_ATOMS: atom_id res chain seq x y z
N MET A 1 9.81 8.19 10.23
CA MET A 1 8.86 7.11 10.59
C MET A 1 8.92 6.64 12.06
N ASN A 2 9.46 7.44 13.01
CA ASN A 2 9.48 7.11 14.45
C ASN A 2 8.72 8.15 15.31
N GLY A 3 7.97 9.06 14.68
CA GLY A 3 7.21 10.11 15.40
C GLY A 3 8.05 11.23 16.04
N LYS A 4 9.30 11.44 15.58
CA LYS A 4 10.20 12.47 16.14
C LYS A 4 10.13 13.83 15.43
N ALA A 5 9.67 13.86 14.18
CA ALA A 5 9.56 15.09 13.41
C ALA A 5 8.22 15.79 13.72
N SER A 6 8.23 17.11 13.78
CA SER A 6 7.02 17.92 13.97
C SER A 6 6.14 17.92 12.71
N ASP A 7 4.88 18.33 12.86
CA ASP A 7 3.95 18.47 11.73
C ASP A 7 4.52 19.42 10.65
N ASP A 8 5.18 20.51 11.06
CA ASP A 8 5.77 21.51 10.16
C ASP A 8 7.01 20.98 9.44
N GLU A 9 7.88 20.22 10.13
CA GLU A 9 9.02 19.56 9.51
C GLU A 9 8.57 18.54 8.46
N ILE A 10 7.54 17.75 8.77
CA ILE A 10 6.94 16.79 7.84
C ILE A 10 6.32 17.53 6.64
N PHE A 11 5.60 18.62 6.88
CA PHE A 11 4.97 19.41 5.84
C PHE A 11 6.01 19.99 4.87
N ASN A 12 7.03 20.68 5.41
CA ASN A 12 8.08 21.29 4.63
C ASN A 12 8.89 20.24 3.86
N PHE A 13 9.28 19.15 4.51
CA PHE A 13 10.00 18.06 3.86
C PHE A 13 9.22 17.52 2.65
N LEU A 14 7.94 17.19 2.83
CA LEU A 14 7.14 16.56 1.76
C LEU A 14 6.82 17.51 0.62
N THR A 15 6.57 18.79 0.92
CA THR A 15 6.24 19.79 -0.11
C THR A 15 7.47 20.21 -0.90
N LEU A 16 8.61 20.47 -0.24
CA LEU A 16 9.85 20.84 -0.89
C LEU A 16 10.45 19.68 -1.70
N LEU A 17 10.37 18.46 -1.19
CA LEU A 17 10.84 17.27 -1.91
C LEU A 17 10.01 17.03 -3.18
N SER A 18 8.69 17.17 -3.10
CA SER A 18 7.80 17.09 -4.26
C SER A 18 8.09 18.21 -5.29
N ALA A 19 8.34 19.44 -4.82
CA ALA A 19 8.71 20.56 -5.69
C ALA A 19 10.08 20.38 -6.37
N LYS A 20 11.05 19.77 -5.68
CA LYS A 20 12.36 19.39 -6.23
C LYS A 20 12.23 18.31 -7.32
N GLY A 21 11.24 17.43 -7.18
CA GLY A 21 11.16 16.16 -7.89
C GLY A 21 12.02 15.10 -7.18
N GLU A 22 11.39 13.99 -6.82
CA GLU A 22 12.07 12.89 -6.15
C GLU A 22 12.92 12.07 -7.13
N VAL A 23 14.14 11.71 -6.70
CA VAL A 23 15.01 10.82 -7.48
C VAL A 23 14.95 9.38 -6.97
N SER A 24 15.37 8.42 -7.80
CA SER A 24 15.29 6.98 -7.51
C SER A 24 15.92 6.60 -6.17
N ASN A 25 17.08 7.17 -5.82
CA ASN A 25 17.76 6.89 -4.56
C ASN A 25 16.98 7.36 -3.32
N GLU A 26 16.28 8.50 -3.42
CA GLU A 26 15.43 9.02 -2.33
C GLU A 26 14.20 8.12 -2.13
N ILE A 27 13.57 7.70 -3.24
CA ILE A 27 12.45 6.75 -3.23
C ILE A 27 12.91 5.43 -2.63
N ALA A 28 14.03 4.88 -3.06
CA ALA A 28 14.60 3.63 -2.55
C ALA A 28 14.90 3.72 -1.05
N GLY A 29 15.45 4.83 -0.56
CA GLY A 29 15.67 5.08 0.86
C GLY A 29 14.35 5.09 1.66
N GLY A 30 13.32 5.75 1.13
CA GLY A 30 11.98 5.76 1.71
C GLY A 30 11.35 4.36 1.77
N VAL A 31 11.45 3.60 0.67
CA VAL A 31 11.03 2.19 0.58
C VAL A 31 11.73 1.34 1.62
N TYR A 32 13.06 1.43 1.71
CA TYR A 32 13.87 0.67 2.66
C TYR A 32 13.42 0.90 4.10
N VAL A 33 13.22 2.16 4.49
CA VAL A 33 12.76 2.51 5.84
C VAL A 33 11.33 2.01 6.09
N LEU A 34 10.42 2.17 5.13
CA LEU A 34 9.03 1.73 5.27
C LEU A 34 8.92 0.22 5.36
N ARG A 35 9.66 -0.51 4.52
CA ARG A 35 9.79 -1.95 4.62
C ARG A 35 10.30 -2.31 5.99
N ASN A 36 11.43 -1.76 6.47
CA ASN A 36 11.97 -2.13 7.78
C ASN A 36 11.03 -1.86 8.97
N LYS A 37 10.05 -0.98 8.81
CA LYS A 37 9.04 -0.69 9.83
C LYS A 37 7.70 -1.42 9.62
N SER A 38 7.52 -2.15 8.52
CA SER A 38 6.30 -2.87 8.22
C SER A 38 6.30 -4.28 8.81
N LYS A 39 5.10 -4.83 9.05
CA LYS A 39 4.94 -6.24 9.39
C LYS A 39 5.32 -7.10 8.17
N ARG A 40 5.98 -8.23 8.41
CA ARG A 40 6.47 -9.14 7.37
C ARG A 40 5.53 -10.32 7.14
N VAL A 41 5.24 -10.56 5.86
CA VAL A 41 4.63 -11.79 5.32
C VAL A 41 5.75 -12.49 4.55
N ASN A 42 6.07 -13.71 4.93
CA ASN A 42 7.20 -14.45 4.38
C ASN A 42 6.65 -15.56 3.48
N VAL A 43 6.48 -15.25 2.20
CA VAL A 43 6.07 -16.22 1.18
C VAL A 43 6.90 -16.01 -0.08
N ASP A 44 7.50 -17.08 -0.58
CA ASP A 44 8.32 -17.04 -1.79
C ASP A 44 7.47 -17.04 -3.07
N ASN A 45 8.06 -16.51 -4.15
CA ASN A 45 7.50 -16.53 -5.51
C ASN A 45 6.08 -15.95 -5.62
N CYS A 46 5.83 -14.85 -4.90
CA CYS A 46 4.57 -14.12 -4.98
C CYS A 46 4.64 -12.94 -5.96
N ILE A 47 3.49 -12.58 -6.52
CA ILE A 47 3.30 -11.38 -7.34
C ILE A 47 2.34 -10.42 -6.62
N ASP A 48 2.56 -9.12 -6.82
CA ASP A 48 1.62 -8.07 -6.47
C ASP A 48 1.14 -7.33 -7.73
N THR A 49 -0.09 -6.82 -7.68
CA THR A 49 -0.70 -5.99 -8.73
C THR A 49 -1.05 -4.59 -8.22
N CYS A 50 -0.51 -4.16 -7.08
CA CYS A 50 -0.75 -2.85 -6.52
C CYS A 50 -0.28 -1.73 -7.47
N GLY A 51 -0.98 -0.60 -7.42
CA GLY A 51 -0.63 0.61 -8.17
C GLY A 51 -0.59 1.82 -7.25
N THR A 52 0.01 2.92 -7.72
CA THR A 52 0.16 4.15 -6.92
C THR A 52 -1.18 4.81 -6.56
N GLY A 53 -2.23 4.49 -7.32
CA GLY A 53 -3.54 5.12 -7.23
C GLY A 53 -3.53 6.60 -7.62
N GLY A 54 -4.71 7.22 -7.55
CA GLY A 54 -4.88 8.66 -7.77
C GLY A 54 -4.68 9.12 -9.23
N ASP A 55 -5.05 8.28 -10.21
CA ASP A 55 -5.07 8.65 -11.63
C ASP A 55 -6.32 9.47 -12.02
N GLY A 56 -7.29 9.60 -11.10
CA GLY A 56 -8.54 10.34 -11.30
C GLY A 56 -9.53 9.69 -12.27
N LYS A 57 -9.26 8.48 -12.77
CA LYS A 57 -10.05 7.87 -13.85
C LYS A 57 -11.30 7.12 -13.38
N ASN A 58 -11.44 6.88 -12.07
CA ASN A 58 -12.59 6.16 -11.48
C ASN A 58 -12.94 4.85 -12.22
N THR A 59 -11.91 4.11 -12.65
CA THR A 59 -12.09 2.83 -13.35
C THR A 59 -12.55 1.73 -12.39
N LEU A 60 -12.92 0.59 -12.97
CA LEU A 60 -13.06 -0.66 -12.21
C LEU A 60 -11.75 -1.00 -11.48
N ASN A 61 -11.85 -1.80 -10.42
CA ASN A 61 -10.69 -2.33 -9.68
C ASN A 61 -9.99 -3.44 -10.48
N ILE A 62 -9.45 -3.07 -11.65
CA ILE A 62 -8.83 -3.98 -12.62
C ILE A 62 -7.72 -4.78 -11.96
N SER A 63 -6.86 -4.15 -11.15
CA SER A 63 -5.77 -4.87 -10.46
C SER A 63 -6.25 -5.91 -9.46
N THR A 64 -7.40 -5.70 -8.82
CA THR A 64 -8.02 -6.69 -7.92
C THR A 64 -8.59 -7.86 -8.72
N ALA A 65 -9.27 -7.59 -9.83
CA ALA A 65 -9.75 -8.63 -10.73
C ALA A 65 -8.60 -9.47 -11.31
N SER A 66 -7.54 -8.83 -11.80
CA SER A 66 -6.34 -9.51 -12.29
C SER A 66 -5.68 -10.37 -11.21
N ALA A 67 -5.58 -9.87 -9.98
CA ALA A 67 -5.02 -10.64 -8.86
C ALA A 67 -5.83 -11.91 -8.57
N LEU A 68 -7.16 -11.83 -8.54
CA LEU A 68 -8.01 -12.99 -8.32
C LEU A 68 -7.92 -14.00 -9.47
N LEU A 69 -7.85 -13.54 -10.73
CA LEU A 69 -7.68 -14.38 -11.90
C LEU A 69 -6.33 -15.14 -11.85
N LEU A 70 -5.23 -14.44 -11.58
CA LEU A 70 -3.90 -15.06 -11.47
C LEU A 70 -3.85 -16.09 -10.34
N ALA A 71 -4.47 -15.80 -9.20
CA ALA A 71 -4.60 -16.77 -8.10
C ALA A 71 -5.39 -18.03 -8.51
N SER A 72 -6.47 -17.88 -9.29
CA SER A 72 -7.21 -19.03 -9.82
C SER A 72 -6.42 -19.87 -10.82
N MET A 73 -5.36 -19.30 -11.42
CA MET A 73 -4.43 -19.97 -12.32
C MET A 73 -3.24 -20.60 -11.58
N GLY A 74 -3.24 -20.62 -10.24
CA GLY A 74 -2.18 -21.26 -9.44
C GLY A 74 -1.00 -20.35 -9.11
N ILE A 75 -1.06 -19.05 -9.45
CA ILE A 75 0.02 -18.10 -9.17
C ILE A 75 -0.18 -17.51 -7.77
N LYS A 76 0.85 -17.54 -6.92
CA LYS A 76 0.78 -16.94 -5.59
C LYS A 76 0.70 -15.42 -5.67
N ILE A 77 -0.33 -14.84 -5.06
CA ILE A 77 -0.57 -13.40 -5.04
C ILE A 77 -0.50 -12.87 -3.60
N ALA A 78 0.42 -11.95 -3.38
CA ALA A 78 0.50 -11.13 -2.17
C ALA A 78 0.07 -9.71 -2.52
N LYS A 79 -1.24 -9.47 -2.54
CA LYS A 79 -1.78 -8.19 -3.02
C LYS A 79 -1.71 -7.13 -1.93
N HIS A 80 -0.93 -6.07 -2.14
CA HIS A 80 -0.98 -4.88 -1.30
C HIS A 80 -2.14 -3.98 -1.72
N GLY A 81 -2.84 -3.39 -0.76
CA GLY A 81 -3.89 -2.43 -1.08
C GLY A 81 -4.57 -1.77 0.10
N ASN A 82 -5.52 -0.90 -0.21
CA ASN A 82 -6.24 -0.10 0.78
C ASN A 82 -7.72 0.02 0.38
N LYS A 83 -8.53 0.57 1.29
CA LYS A 83 -9.85 1.10 0.95
C LYS A 83 -9.71 2.43 0.23
N ALA A 84 -10.78 2.87 -0.42
CA ALA A 84 -10.85 4.17 -1.06
C ALA A 84 -10.49 5.29 -0.07
N VAL A 85 -9.51 6.11 -0.43
CA VAL A 85 -9.17 7.36 0.28
C VAL A 85 -9.70 8.59 -0.48
N SER A 86 -9.68 8.53 -1.82
CA SER A 86 -10.14 9.61 -2.72
C SER A 86 -10.95 9.12 -3.93
N SER A 87 -10.93 7.82 -4.25
CA SER A 87 -11.78 7.22 -5.29
C SER A 87 -13.14 6.81 -4.72
N LYS A 88 -14.07 6.39 -5.59
CA LYS A 88 -15.35 5.81 -5.14
C LYS A 88 -15.23 4.41 -4.52
N CYS A 89 -14.19 3.66 -4.86
CA CYS A 89 -14.01 2.27 -4.47
C CYS A 89 -12.53 1.87 -4.58
N GLY A 90 -11.95 1.32 -3.51
CA GLY A 90 -10.61 0.76 -3.46
C GLY A 90 -10.62 -0.77 -3.48
N SER A 91 -9.44 -1.38 -3.52
CA SER A 91 -9.31 -2.84 -3.57
C SER A 91 -9.89 -3.51 -2.33
N GLY A 92 -9.71 -2.90 -1.14
CA GLY A 92 -10.27 -3.41 0.11
C GLY A 92 -11.80 -3.40 0.11
N ASP A 93 -12.43 -2.36 -0.46
CA ASP A 93 -13.89 -2.24 -0.52
C ASP A 93 -14.51 -3.33 -1.39
N VAL A 94 -13.86 -3.65 -2.52
CA VAL A 94 -14.28 -4.76 -3.40
C VAL A 94 -14.21 -6.09 -2.67
N LEU A 95 -13.08 -6.37 -2.00
CA LEU A 95 -12.88 -7.65 -1.32
C LEU A 95 -13.86 -7.85 -0.16
N GLU A 96 -14.18 -6.79 0.60
CA GLU A 96 -15.22 -6.85 1.63
C GLU A 96 -16.60 -7.17 1.05
N LYS A 97 -16.96 -6.56 -0.10
CA LYS A 97 -18.22 -6.89 -0.78
C LYS A 97 -18.26 -8.32 -1.32
N LEU A 98 -17.10 -8.89 -1.66
CA LEU A 98 -16.95 -10.31 -1.98
C LEU A 98 -16.86 -11.22 -0.74
N LYS A 99 -17.03 -10.67 0.47
CA LYS A 99 -16.94 -11.39 1.76
C LYS A 99 -15.57 -11.99 2.03
N ILE A 100 -14.52 -11.42 1.43
CA ILE A 100 -13.13 -11.76 1.70
C ILE A 100 -12.67 -10.90 2.88
N LYS A 101 -12.13 -11.54 3.92
CA LYS A 101 -11.61 -10.85 5.10
C LYS A 101 -10.32 -10.11 4.74
N ILE A 102 -10.29 -8.80 4.99
CA ILE A 102 -9.17 -7.92 4.58
C ILE A 102 -8.22 -7.54 5.72
N ASP A 103 -8.61 -7.73 6.97
CA ASP A 103 -7.90 -7.25 8.15
C ASP A 103 -7.02 -8.33 8.81
N LEU A 104 -6.58 -9.31 8.03
CA LEU A 104 -5.77 -10.43 8.50
C LEU A 104 -4.35 -10.04 8.91
N GLY A 105 -3.84 -10.75 9.92
CA GLY A 105 -2.46 -10.64 10.37
C GLY A 105 -1.48 -11.41 9.46
N PRO A 106 -0.16 -11.22 9.64
CA PRO A 106 0.82 -11.76 8.69
C PRO A 106 0.78 -13.29 8.55
N LYS A 107 0.72 -14.02 9.67
CA LYS A 107 0.65 -15.50 9.65
C LYS A 107 -0.60 -16.01 8.94
N ASP A 108 -1.73 -15.32 9.11
CA ASP A 108 -2.96 -15.70 8.42
C ASP A 108 -2.86 -15.44 6.91
N ILE A 109 -2.22 -14.34 6.51
CA ILE A 109 -1.94 -14.07 5.10
C ILE A 109 -0.98 -15.12 4.51
N GLU A 110 0.08 -15.50 5.21
CA GLU A 110 0.99 -16.58 4.78
C GLU A 110 0.20 -17.89 4.54
N ASN A 111 -0.70 -18.23 5.47
CA ASN A 111 -1.57 -19.41 5.34
C ASN A 111 -2.54 -19.29 4.15
N GLN A 112 -3.15 -18.12 3.94
CA GLN A 112 -4.09 -17.88 2.83
C GLN A 112 -3.40 -17.98 1.48
N ILE A 113 -2.20 -17.40 1.34
CA ILE A 113 -1.43 -17.47 0.09
C ILE A 113 -1.02 -18.91 -0.19
N ASN A 114 -0.52 -19.64 0.81
CA ASN A 114 -0.09 -21.02 0.59
C ASN A 114 -1.26 -21.98 0.31
N LYS A 115 -2.46 -21.71 0.84
CA LYS A 115 -3.63 -22.57 0.66
C LYS A 115 -4.46 -22.23 -0.59
N TYR A 116 -4.61 -20.95 -0.91
CA TYR A 116 -5.53 -20.46 -1.93
C TYR A 116 -4.86 -19.60 -3.00
N ASN A 117 -3.53 -19.49 -2.98
CA ASN A 117 -2.75 -18.64 -3.89
C ASN A 117 -3.08 -17.13 -3.80
N PHE A 118 -3.82 -16.68 -2.79
CA PHE A 118 -4.20 -15.29 -2.64
C PHE A 118 -4.15 -14.83 -1.19
N GLY A 119 -3.52 -13.68 -0.96
CA GLY A 119 -3.56 -12.95 0.29
C GLY A 119 -3.66 -11.46 0.04
N PHE A 120 -4.47 -10.76 0.83
CA PHE A 120 -4.62 -9.31 0.76
C PHE A 120 -3.99 -8.64 1.98
N MET A 121 -2.96 -7.85 1.74
CA MET A 121 -2.26 -7.07 2.76
C MET A 121 -2.87 -5.68 2.85
N PHE A 122 -3.77 -5.47 3.82
CA PHE A 122 -4.42 -4.17 4.03
C PHE A 122 -3.46 -3.13 4.64
N ALA A 123 -3.05 -2.16 3.84
CA ALA A 123 -1.94 -1.24 4.12
C ALA A 123 -1.92 -0.65 5.56
N PRO A 124 -3.04 -0.17 6.14
CA PRO A 124 -3.04 0.36 7.50
C PRO A 124 -2.61 -0.65 8.58
N ASN A 125 -2.85 -1.95 8.37
CA ASN A 125 -2.49 -3.01 9.32
C ASN A 125 -0.99 -3.35 9.28
N TYR A 126 -0.34 -3.10 8.14
CA TYR A 126 1.05 -3.49 7.88
C TYR A 126 2.02 -2.31 8.03
N HIS A 127 1.58 -1.08 7.77
CA HIS A 127 2.40 0.13 7.85
C HIS A 127 1.96 1.05 9.00
N SER A 128 1.99 0.55 10.23
CA SER A 128 1.54 1.30 11.43
C SER A 128 2.29 2.63 11.63
N ALA A 129 3.54 2.72 11.19
CA ALA A 129 4.34 3.95 11.23
C ALA A 129 3.74 5.08 10.37
N MET A 130 2.87 4.77 9.39
CA MET A 130 2.19 5.78 8.58
C MET A 130 1.29 6.71 9.38
N LYS A 131 0.90 6.33 10.60
CA LYS A 131 0.14 7.20 11.52
C LYS A 131 0.86 8.53 11.80
N TYR A 132 2.20 8.54 11.77
CA TYR A 132 3.00 9.74 12.03
C TYR A 132 2.97 10.76 10.90
N VAL A 133 2.65 10.34 9.66
CA VAL A 133 2.65 11.22 8.49
C VAL A 133 1.27 11.38 7.86
N GLY A 134 0.33 10.49 8.19
CA GLY A 134 -1.03 10.46 7.64
C GLY A 134 -1.79 11.79 7.78
N PRO A 135 -1.85 12.41 8.98
CA PRO A 135 -2.53 13.69 9.17
C PRO A 135 -1.96 14.81 8.29
N THR A 136 -0.64 14.99 8.27
CA THR A 136 0.03 16.02 7.46
C THR A 136 -0.17 15.79 5.97
N ARG A 137 -0.08 14.53 5.51
CA ARG A 137 -0.38 14.18 4.11
C ARG A 137 -1.81 14.55 3.71
N LYS A 138 -2.78 14.34 4.62
CA LYS A 138 -4.17 14.74 4.38
C LYS A 138 -4.32 16.26 4.27
N LYS A 139 -3.63 17.03 5.12
CA LYS A 139 -3.58 18.50 5.05
C LYS A 139 -2.96 19.00 3.75
N ILE A 140 -1.87 18.38 3.28
CA ILE A 140 -1.19 18.74 2.03
C ILE A 140 -2.12 18.57 0.81
N GLY A 141 -2.93 17.51 0.77
CA GLY A 141 -3.94 17.30 -0.27
C GLY A 141 -3.39 17.11 -1.70
N LYS A 142 -2.08 16.89 -1.84
CA LYS A 142 -1.37 16.71 -3.12
C LYS A 142 -0.46 15.48 -3.07
N ARG A 143 -0.01 15.04 -4.25
CA ARG A 143 0.95 13.92 -4.38
C ARG A 143 2.31 14.27 -3.77
N THR A 144 2.90 13.29 -3.10
CA THR A 144 4.23 13.34 -2.46
C THR A 144 4.94 12.01 -2.68
N ILE A 145 6.20 11.89 -2.27
CA ILE A 145 6.98 10.66 -2.29
C ILE A 145 6.21 9.41 -1.80
N PHE A 146 5.34 9.54 -0.79
CA PHE A 146 4.55 8.43 -0.26
C PHE A 146 3.55 7.83 -1.26
N ASN A 147 3.15 8.57 -2.29
CA ASN A 147 2.31 8.03 -3.38
C ASN A 147 3.10 7.09 -4.30
N MET A 148 4.42 7.29 -4.42
CA MET A 148 5.30 6.43 -5.21
C MET A 148 5.78 5.21 -4.42
N ILE A 149 6.01 5.38 -3.11
CA ILE A 149 6.52 4.29 -2.27
C ILE A 149 5.44 3.22 -1.98
N GLY A 150 4.15 3.56 -1.99
CA GLY A 150 3.07 2.64 -1.61
C GLY A 150 3.12 1.25 -2.28
N PRO A 151 3.28 1.16 -3.62
CA PRO A 151 3.40 -0.13 -4.32
C PRO A 151 4.76 -0.83 -4.16
N LEU A 152 5.74 -0.18 -3.53
CA LEU A 152 7.12 -0.67 -3.40
C LEU A 152 7.45 -1.10 -1.96
N SER A 153 6.56 -0.84 -1.01
CA SER A 153 6.78 -0.97 0.45
C SER A 153 6.23 -2.22 1.08
#